data_AF-A0A1G8KDQ8-F1
#
_entry.id   AF-A0A1G8KDQ8-F1
#
_cell.length_a   1.000
_cell.length_b   1.000
_cell.length_c   1.000
_cell.angle_alpha   90.00
_cell.angle_beta   90.00
_cell.angle_gamma   90.00
#
_symmetry.space_group_name_H-M   'P 1'
#
loop_
_entity.id
_entity.type
_entity.pdbx_description
1 polymer ?
#
loop_
_entity_poly.entity_id
_entity_poly.type
_entity_poly.pdbx_seq_one_letter_code
_entity_poly.pdbx_strand_id
1 'polypeptide(L)'
;MKKNRPRIIALLMLVLAAAAGIAWAFAAARPALPANGAALEIRWHGNGIILQGAVRDAATQHALVEGATARLGGEADQVVDWLDIAPEALPVADAAALASLIRVGQEGWHLQRRAASGWLAVHSPDDARSAQAGELLQRAFGPDVTIRLVPLP
;
A
#
# COMPACT_ATOMS: atom_id res chain seq x y z
N MET A 1 -7.57 26.22 -62.02
CA MET A 1 -8.10 24.84 -61.88
C MET A 1 -7.22 24.04 -60.93
N LYS A 2 -7.82 23.47 -59.86
CA LYS A 2 -7.36 22.34 -58.99
C LYS A 2 -5.98 22.45 -58.31
N LYS A 3 -5.73 21.97 -57.08
CA LYS A 3 -6.46 21.69 -55.84
C LYS A 3 -5.34 21.23 -54.87
N ASN A 4 -5.39 21.69 -53.61
CA ASN A 4 -4.91 21.03 -52.38
C ASN A 4 -3.41 20.75 -52.19
N ARG A 5 -2.81 21.27 -51.09
CA ARG A 5 -2.11 20.45 -50.06
C ARG A 5 -2.03 21.16 -48.68
N PRO A 6 -3.13 21.27 -47.91
CA PRO A 6 -3.10 21.73 -46.51
C PRO A 6 -2.88 20.54 -45.55
N ARG A 7 -1.95 19.62 -45.86
CA ARG A 7 -1.81 18.35 -45.12
C ARG A 7 -0.50 18.19 -44.33
N ILE A 8 0.48 19.07 -44.50
CA ILE A 8 1.79 18.88 -43.87
C ILE A 8 1.86 19.58 -42.50
N ILE A 9 1.14 20.69 -42.30
CA ILE A 9 1.15 21.41 -41.02
C ILE A 9 0.32 20.70 -39.94
N ALA A 10 -0.72 19.94 -40.34
CA ALA A 10 -1.55 19.19 -39.40
C ALA A 10 -0.83 17.97 -38.78
N LEU A 11 0.27 17.50 -39.38
CA LEU A 11 0.96 16.29 -38.91
C LEU A 11 1.99 16.59 -37.80
N LEU A 12 2.49 17.82 -37.69
CA LEU A 12 3.48 18.19 -36.67
C LEU A 12 2.87 18.54 -35.29
N MET A 13 1.59 18.90 -35.24
CA MET A 13 0.86 19.16 -33.99
C MET A 13 0.31 17.88 -33.32
N LEU A 14 0.34 16.73 -34.01
CA LEU A 14 -0.15 15.46 -33.46
C LEU A 14 0.92 14.69 -32.66
N VAL A 15 2.20 15.03 -32.80
CA VAL A 15 3.30 14.33 -32.11
C VAL A 15 3.62 14.93 -30.74
N LEU A 16 3.15 16.14 -30.44
CA LEU A 16 3.43 16.82 -29.17
C LEU A 16 2.42 16.55 -28.04
N ALA A 17 1.43 15.68 -28.26
CA ALA A 17 0.42 15.32 -27.25
C ALA A 17 0.67 13.94 -26.60
N ALA A 18 1.72 13.20 -27.01
CA ALA A 18 1.98 11.84 -26.53
C ALA A 18 3.00 11.75 -25.37
N ALA A 19 3.39 12.88 -24.77
CA ALA A 19 4.35 12.91 -23.65
C ALA A 19 3.72 13.32 -22.30
N ALA A 20 2.42 13.62 -22.26
CA ALA A 20 1.71 14.03 -21.03
C ALA A 20 0.68 12.98 -20.55
N GLY A 21 0.76 11.76 -21.06
CA GLY A 21 -0.26 10.71 -20.84
C GLY A 21 0.10 9.61 -19.84
N ILE A 22 1.31 9.62 -19.26
CA ILE A 22 1.76 8.53 -18.37
C ILE A 22 1.68 8.93 -16.88
N ALA A 23 1.51 10.23 -16.57
CA ALA A 23 1.38 10.69 -15.19
C ALA A 23 -0.06 10.54 -14.62
N TRP A 24 -1.05 10.16 -15.43
CA TRP A 24 -2.46 10.15 -15.02
C TRP A 24 -3.00 8.81 -14.51
N ALA A 25 -2.19 7.75 -14.50
CA ALA A 25 -2.62 6.43 -14.01
C ALA A 25 -2.54 6.27 -12.48
N PHE A 26 -1.89 7.19 -11.76
CA PHE A 26 -1.59 7.03 -10.32
C PHE A 26 -2.28 8.04 -9.40
N ALA A 27 -3.09 8.95 -9.94
CA ALA A 27 -4.10 9.64 -9.15
C ALA A 27 -5.31 8.72 -8.93
N ALA A 28 -5.08 7.52 -8.37
CA ALA A 28 -6.18 6.74 -7.82
C ALA A 28 -6.80 7.64 -6.73
N ALA A 29 -8.04 8.05 -6.94
CA ALA A 29 -8.75 8.85 -5.95
C ALA A 29 -8.66 8.11 -4.60
N ARG A 30 -8.15 8.80 -3.57
CA ARG A 30 -8.07 8.25 -2.21
C ARG A 30 -9.48 7.76 -1.85
N PRO A 31 -9.72 6.45 -1.68
CA PRO A 31 -11.00 5.97 -1.23
C PRO A 31 -11.25 6.60 0.14
N ALA A 32 -12.47 7.10 0.37
CA ALA A 32 -12.89 7.49 1.70
C ALA A 32 -12.53 6.35 2.66
N LEU A 33 -11.95 6.67 3.83
CA LEU A 33 -11.64 5.67 4.86
C LEU A 33 -12.88 4.78 5.01
N PRO A 34 -12.76 3.46 4.78
CA PRO A 34 -13.92 2.60 4.87
C PRO A 34 -14.49 2.76 6.27
N ALA A 35 -15.81 2.96 6.36
CA ALA A 35 -16.55 3.05 7.63
C ALA A 35 -16.38 1.79 8.52
N ASN A 36 -15.64 0.77 8.05
CA ASN A 36 -15.32 -0.48 8.71
C ASN A 36 -14.30 -0.38 9.86
N GLY A 37 -13.88 0.82 10.27
CA GLY A 37 -13.19 1.03 11.55
C GLY A 37 -11.77 0.47 11.65
N ALA A 38 -11.11 0.21 10.52
CA ALA A 38 -9.67 -0.04 10.49
C ALA A 38 -8.92 1.30 10.53
N ALA A 39 -8.01 1.45 11.48
CA ALA A 39 -7.21 2.67 11.66
C ALA A 39 -5.94 2.66 10.79
N LEU A 40 -5.43 1.47 10.45
CA LEU A 40 -4.29 1.26 9.54
C LEU A 40 -4.55 0.02 8.69
N GLU A 41 -4.29 0.13 7.40
CA GLU A 41 -4.43 -0.94 6.41
C GLU A 41 -3.17 -1.02 5.54
N ILE A 42 -2.77 -2.25 5.22
CA ILE A 42 -1.71 -2.53 4.25
C ILE A 42 -2.22 -3.57 3.27
N ARG A 43 -2.12 -3.28 1.98
CA ARG A 43 -2.62 -4.15 0.91
C ARG A 43 -1.50 -4.43 -0.09
N TRP A 44 -1.24 -5.71 -0.32
CA TRP A 44 -0.33 -6.17 -1.37
C TRP A 44 -1.18 -6.52 -2.58
N HIS A 45 -1.03 -5.82 -3.70
CA HIS A 45 -1.86 -6.03 -4.90
C HIS A 45 -1.03 -5.95 -6.18
N GLY A 46 -1.13 -6.94 -7.07
CA GLY A 46 -0.28 -6.99 -8.26
C GLY A 46 1.19 -6.78 -7.89
N ASN A 47 1.81 -5.78 -8.50
CA ASN A 47 3.19 -5.39 -8.23
C ASN A 47 3.35 -4.25 -7.20
N GLY A 48 2.27 -3.78 -6.58
CA GLY A 48 2.28 -2.61 -5.69
C GLY A 48 1.87 -2.90 -4.24
N ILE A 49 2.10 -1.90 -3.39
CA ILE A 49 1.71 -1.92 -1.98
C ILE A 49 1.00 -0.61 -1.65
N ILE A 50 -0.21 -0.71 -1.10
CA ILE A 50 -0.97 0.43 -0.60
C ILE A 50 -0.83 0.47 0.93
N LEU A 51 -0.41 1.61 1.44
CA LEU A 51 -0.39 1.96 2.86
C LEU A 51 -1.51 2.98 3.08
N GLN A 52 -2.48 2.67 3.95
CA GLN A 52 -3.66 3.53 4.13
C GLN A 52 -4.04 3.63 5.61
N GLY A 53 -4.55 4.79 6.03
CA GLY A 53 -5.05 5.03 7.37
C GLY A 53 -4.23 6.09 8.09
N ALA A 54 -4.02 5.94 9.39
CA ALA A 54 -3.25 6.87 10.19
C ALA A 54 -2.19 6.17 11.04
N VAL A 55 -1.04 6.83 11.19
CA VAL A 55 0.05 6.45 12.10
C VAL A 55 0.38 7.62 13.02
N ARG A 56 0.98 7.35 14.19
CA ARG A 56 1.24 8.39 15.20
C ARG A 56 2.30 9.39 14.80
N ASP A 57 3.28 8.94 14.03
CA ASP A 57 4.50 9.69 13.78
C ASP A 57 5.11 9.37 12.42
N ALA A 58 5.95 10.30 11.96
CA ALA A 58 6.67 10.19 10.69
C ALA A 58 7.67 9.04 10.67
N ALA A 59 8.23 8.64 11.82
CA ALA A 59 9.19 7.55 11.88
C ALA A 59 8.53 6.21 11.53
N THR A 60 7.32 5.98 12.04
CA THR A 60 6.50 4.82 11.69
C THR A 60 6.12 4.86 10.21
N GLN A 61 5.61 5.99 9.71
CA GLN A 61 5.29 6.14 8.28
C GLN A 61 6.50 5.78 7.40
N HIS A 62 7.66 6.38 7.71
CA HIS A 62 8.89 6.18 6.95
C HIS A 62 9.32 4.71 6.95
N ALA A 63 9.30 4.03 8.11
CA ALA A 63 9.63 2.61 8.19
C ALA A 63 8.70 1.74 7.33
N LEU A 64 7.41 2.07 7.24
CA LEU A 64 6.46 1.34 6.38
C LEU A 64 6.74 1.59 4.89
N VAL A 65 6.97 2.85 4.51
CA VAL A 65 7.31 3.22 3.12
C VAL A 65 8.62 2.58 2.69
N GLU A 66 9.68 2.65 3.51
CA GLU A 66 10.96 2.00 3.21
C GLU A 66 10.82 0.48 3.12
N GLY A 67 10.05 -0.14 4.04
CA GLY A 67 9.77 -1.57 3.99
C GLY A 67 9.04 -1.99 2.70
N ALA A 68 8.08 -1.18 2.26
CA ALA A 68 7.34 -1.39 1.01
C ALA A 68 8.25 -1.22 -0.21
N THR A 69 9.00 -0.13 -0.29
CA THR A 69 9.95 0.13 -1.37
C THR A 69 11.00 -0.98 -1.48
N ALA A 70 11.57 -1.41 -0.35
CA ALA A 70 12.54 -2.50 -0.32
C ALA A 70 11.94 -3.83 -0.81
N ARG A 71 10.67 -4.12 -0.45
CA ARG A 71 9.95 -5.30 -0.93
C ARG A 71 9.74 -5.30 -2.45
N LEU A 72 9.61 -4.12 -3.04
CA LEU A 72 9.43 -3.92 -4.47
C LEU A 72 10.77 -3.75 -5.22
N GLY A 73 11.90 -4.06 -4.58
CA GLY A 73 13.22 -3.97 -5.23
C GLY A 73 13.72 -2.54 -5.46
N GLY A 74 13.15 -1.56 -4.77
CA GLY A 74 13.48 -0.14 -4.93
C GLY A 74 12.46 0.65 -5.76
N GLU A 75 11.44 0.01 -6.31
CA GLU A 75 10.39 0.62 -7.13
C GLU A 75 9.40 1.40 -6.25
N ALA A 76 9.80 2.61 -5.82
CA ALA A 76 9.03 3.45 -4.91
C ALA A 76 7.72 3.99 -5.53
N ASP A 77 7.64 4.08 -6.86
CA ASP A 77 6.45 4.49 -7.61
C ASP A 77 5.28 3.50 -7.50
N GLN A 78 5.57 2.25 -7.10
CA GLN A 78 4.59 1.21 -6.86
C GLN A 78 4.13 1.15 -5.38
N VAL A 79 4.65 2.04 -4.53
CA VAL A 79 4.18 2.26 -3.17
C VAL A 79 3.21 3.43 -3.16
N VAL A 80 1.96 3.16 -2.78
CA VAL A 80 0.94 4.20 -2.59
C VAL A 80 0.86 4.52 -1.10
N ASP A 81 1.43 5.65 -0.70
CA ASP A 81 1.35 6.16 0.67
C ASP A 81 0.16 7.10 0.84
N TRP A 82 -0.88 6.59 1.50
CA TRP A 82 -2.05 7.34 1.96
C TRP A 82 -2.16 7.34 3.49
N LEU A 83 -1.03 7.29 4.18
CA LEU A 83 -0.97 7.41 5.64
C LEU A 83 -1.07 8.88 6.04
N ASP A 84 -1.97 9.18 6.97
CA ASP A 84 -1.96 10.44 7.70
C ASP A 84 -1.12 10.30 8.97
N ILE A 85 -0.36 11.34 9.33
CA ILE A 85 0.28 11.41 10.64
C ILE A 85 -0.67 12.09 11.62
N ALA A 86 -1.16 11.34 12.60
CA ALA A 86 -2.11 11.80 13.60
C ALA A 86 -1.70 11.29 14.99
N PRO A 87 -1.37 12.16 15.97
CA PRO A 87 -0.92 11.74 17.31
C PRO A 87 -1.88 10.79 18.04
N GLU A 88 -3.18 10.92 17.76
CA GLU A 88 -4.26 10.10 18.31
C GLU A 88 -4.43 8.73 17.62
N ALA A 89 -3.69 8.45 16.53
CA ALA A 89 -3.73 7.16 15.84
C ALA A 89 -3.38 6.00 16.79
N LEU A 90 -3.72 4.78 16.38
CA LEU A 90 -3.39 3.59 17.19
C LEU A 90 -1.87 3.43 17.31
N PRO A 91 -1.36 3.04 18.48
CA PRO A 91 0.07 2.81 18.65
C PRO A 91 0.52 1.61 17.83
N VAL A 92 1.73 1.75 17.28
CA VAL A 92 2.55 0.65 16.77
C VAL A 92 3.71 0.48 17.75
N ALA A 93 3.77 -0.66 18.42
CA ALA A 93 4.79 -0.96 19.42
C ALA A 93 6.17 -1.23 18.78
N ASP A 94 6.18 -1.83 17.59
CA ASP A 94 7.39 -2.13 16.82
C ASP A 94 7.17 -1.88 15.32
N ALA A 95 7.58 -0.70 14.85
CA ALA A 95 7.49 -0.32 13.45
C ALA A 95 8.41 -1.17 12.55
N ALA A 96 9.55 -1.66 13.07
CA ALA A 96 10.47 -2.51 12.32
C ALA A 96 9.88 -3.91 12.10
N ALA A 97 9.09 -4.42 13.05
CA ALA A 97 8.31 -5.64 12.86
C ALA A 97 7.26 -5.47 11.75
N LEU A 98 6.55 -4.33 11.68
CA LEU A 98 5.65 -4.06 10.54
C LEU A 98 6.41 -3.95 9.22
N ALA A 99 7.54 -3.24 9.18
CA ALA A 99 8.36 -3.17 7.97
C ALA A 99 8.84 -4.56 7.53
N SER A 100 9.15 -5.44 8.48
CA SER A 100 9.51 -6.85 8.21
C SER A 100 8.32 -7.66 7.70
N LEU A 101 7.11 -7.42 8.24
CA LEU A 101 5.88 -8.01 7.73
C LEU A 101 5.66 -7.62 6.25
N ILE A 102 5.88 -6.35 5.92
CA ILE A 102 5.78 -5.86 4.55
C ILE A 102 6.71 -6.61 3.60
N ARG A 103 7.92 -6.92 4.04
CA ARG A 103 8.89 -7.68 3.24
C ARG A 103 8.48 -9.14 3.01
N VAL A 104 7.81 -9.78 3.95
CA VAL A 104 7.38 -11.19 3.78
C VAL A 104 6.01 -11.32 3.11
N GLY A 105 5.26 -10.22 3.03
CA GLY A 105 3.93 -10.15 2.42
C GLY A 105 3.89 -10.68 0.99
N GLN A 106 2.75 -11.28 0.66
CA GLN A 106 2.49 -11.86 -0.65
C GLN A 106 1.36 -11.08 -1.33
N GLU A 107 1.34 -11.12 -2.67
CA GLU A 107 0.23 -10.57 -3.43
C GLU A 107 -1.12 -11.10 -2.89
N GLY A 108 -2.13 -10.24 -2.86
CA GLY A 108 -3.46 -10.58 -2.37
C GLY A 108 -3.60 -10.50 -0.85
N TRP A 109 -2.50 -10.43 -0.09
CA TRP A 109 -2.60 -10.24 1.36
C TRP A 109 -3.22 -8.88 1.69
N HIS A 110 -3.93 -8.83 2.82
CA HIS A 110 -4.53 -7.61 3.33
C HIS A 110 -4.49 -7.58 4.85
N LEU A 111 -3.76 -6.60 5.38
CA LEU A 111 -3.71 -6.28 6.80
C LEU A 111 -4.73 -5.20 7.15
N GLN A 112 -5.45 -5.40 8.25
CA GLN A 112 -6.28 -4.39 8.89
C GLN A 112 -5.99 -4.32 10.40
N ARG A 113 -5.61 -3.15 10.89
CA ARG A 113 -5.44 -2.84 12.32
C ARG A 113 -6.65 -2.06 12.81
N ARG A 114 -7.32 -2.57 13.84
CA ARG A 114 -8.45 -1.95 14.57
C ARG A 114 -8.08 -1.80 16.04
N ALA A 115 -8.83 -1.10 16.89
CA ALA A 115 -8.41 -0.81 18.27
C ALA A 115 -7.90 -2.04 19.08
N ALA A 116 -8.68 -3.12 19.14
CA ALA A 116 -8.36 -4.32 19.93
C ALA A 116 -7.90 -5.53 19.10
N SER A 117 -7.79 -5.39 17.78
CA SER A 117 -7.45 -6.52 16.90
C SER A 117 -6.61 -6.13 15.69
N GLY A 118 -5.82 -7.08 15.19
CA GLY A 118 -5.12 -7.02 13.91
C GLY A 118 -5.48 -8.25 13.08
N TRP A 119 -6.02 -8.04 11.88
CA TRP A 119 -6.41 -9.13 10.98
C TRP A 119 -5.51 -9.12 9.76
N LEU A 120 -4.96 -10.28 9.41
CA LEU A 120 -4.21 -10.47 8.18
C LEU A 120 -4.88 -11.55 7.34
N ALA A 121 -5.39 -11.15 6.18
CA ALA A 121 -5.88 -12.07 5.18
C ALA A 121 -4.70 -12.69 4.41
N VAL A 122 -4.62 -14.01 4.40
CA VAL A 122 -3.54 -14.81 3.82
C VAL A 122 -4.10 -15.99 3.01
N HIS A 123 -3.33 -16.53 2.07
CA HIS A 123 -3.75 -17.70 1.28
C HIS A 123 -3.87 -18.98 2.12
N SER A 124 -2.90 -19.23 3.00
CA SER A 124 -2.85 -20.46 3.82
C SER A 124 -2.45 -20.12 5.26
N PRO A 125 -3.41 -20.03 6.20
CA PRO A 125 -3.13 -19.62 7.58
C PRO A 125 -2.12 -20.51 8.32
N ASP A 126 -2.02 -21.77 7.94
CA ASP A 126 -1.18 -22.78 8.60
C ASP A 126 0.23 -22.91 8.00
N ASP A 127 0.55 -22.13 6.95
CA ASP A 127 1.89 -22.15 6.38
C ASP A 127 2.91 -21.41 7.26
N ALA A 128 4.19 -21.79 7.12
CA ALA A 128 5.27 -21.24 7.95
C ALA A 128 5.43 -19.72 7.80
N ARG A 129 5.11 -19.17 6.62
CA ARG A 129 5.21 -17.74 6.35
C ARG A 129 4.10 -16.95 7.04
N SER A 130 2.89 -17.51 7.07
CA SER A 130 1.73 -16.95 7.74
C SER A 130 1.90 -17.04 9.25
N ALA A 131 2.47 -18.13 9.77
CA ALA A 131 2.89 -18.23 11.17
C ALA A 131 3.91 -17.13 11.52
N GLN A 132 4.96 -16.96 10.72
CA GLN A 132 5.94 -15.87 10.88
C GLN A 132 5.26 -14.48 10.83
N ALA A 133 4.31 -14.28 9.90
CA ALA A 133 3.56 -13.03 9.80
C ALA A 133 2.73 -12.75 11.05
N GLY A 134 2.14 -13.79 11.66
CA GLY A 134 1.43 -13.69 12.94
C GLY A 134 2.33 -13.22 14.08
N GLU A 135 3.55 -13.77 14.18
CA GLU A 135 4.54 -13.34 15.18
C GLU A 135 4.97 -11.88 14.97
N LEU A 136 5.25 -11.50 13.72
CA LEU A 136 5.60 -10.12 13.37
C LEU A 136 4.48 -9.15 13.74
N LEU A 137 3.22 -9.52 13.50
CA LEU A 137 2.05 -8.73 13.87
C LEU A 137 1.88 -8.59 15.38
N GLN A 138 2.11 -9.67 16.13
CA GLN A 138 2.03 -9.62 17.59
C GLN A 138 3.08 -8.66 18.17
N ARG A 139 4.32 -8.68 17.66
CA ARG A 139 5.37 -7.74 18.09
C ARG A 139 5.02 -6.31 17.67
N ALA A 140 4.59 -6.13 16.42
CA ALA A 140 4.23 -4.84 15.86
C ALA A 140 3.14 -4.12 16.66
N PHE A 141 2.10 -4.83 17.06
CA PHE A 141 0.92 -4.23 17.71
C PHE A 141 0.92 -4.39 19.24
N GLY A 142 1.79 -5.22 19.79
CA GLY A 142 1.90 -5.47 21.22
C GLY A 142 1.00 -6.61 21.71
N PRO A 143 1.20 -7.09 22.94
CA PRO A 143 0.55 -8.29 23.49
C PRO A 143 -0.96 -8.14 23.70
N ASP A 144 -1.46 -6.91 23.88
CA ASP A 144 -2.87 -6.65 24.18
C ASP A 144 -3.77 -6.66 22.94
N VAL A 145 -3.18 -6.83 21.75
CA VAL A 145 -3.90 -6.84 20.49
C VAL A 145 -4.13 -8.28 20.04
N THR A 146 -5.39 -8.64 19.82
CA THR A 146 -5.75 -9.96 19.30
C THR A 146 -5.38 -10.06 17.82
N ILE A 147 -4.44 -10.93 17.47
CA ILE A 147 -4.06 -11.20 16.09
C ILE A 147 -4.88 -12.36 15.52
N ARG A 148 -5.36 -12.18 14.28
CA ARG A 148 -6.06 -13.22 13.53
C ARG A 148 -5.50 -13.32 12.12
N LEU A 149 -5.06 -14.52 11.75
CA LEU A 149 -4.81 -14.89 10.37
C LEU A 149 -6.11 -15.44 9.80
N VAL A 150 -6.60 -14.85 8.72
CA VAL A 150 -7.86 -15.27 8.08
C VAL A 150 -7.57 -15.73 6.65
N PRO A 151 -8.16 -16.85 6.19
CA PRO A 151 -7.98 -17.27 4.82
C PRO A 151 -8.60 -16.25 3.86
N LEU A 152 -7.92 -15.98 2.75
CA LEU A 152 -8.49 -15.25 1.62
C LEU A 152 -9.67 -16.04 1.04
N PRO A 153 -10.73 -15.36 0.58
CA PRO A 153 -11.90 -15.99 -0.04
C PRO A 153 -11.59 -16.63 -1.40
#